data_AF-A0A1I7EGR4-F1
#
_entry.id   AF-A0A1I7EGR4-F1
#
_cell.length_a   1.000
_cell.length_b   1.000
_cell.length_c   1.000
_cell.angle_alpha   90.00
_cell.angle_beta   90.00
_cell.angle_gamma   90.00
#
_symmetry.space_group_name_H-M   'P 1'
#
loop_
_entity.id
_entity.type
_entity.pdbx_description
1 polymer ?
#
loop_
_entity_poly.entity_id
_entity_poly.type
_entity_poly.pdbx_seq_one_letter_code
_entity_poly.pdbx_strand_id
1 'polypeptide(L)' 'MAKSKFERNKPHVNIGTIGHVDHGKTSLTAA' A
#
# COMPACT_ATOMS: atom_id res chain seq x y z
N MET A 1 15.76 -15.32 4.90
CA MET A 1 14.70 -16.20 4.36
C MET A 1 14.37 -15.72 2.95
N ALA A 2 14.45 -16.59 1.94
CA ALA A 2 13.98 -16.23 0.61
C ALA A 2 12.45 -16.18 0.63
N LYS A 3 11.85 -15.08 0.17
CA LYS A 3 10.40 -14.96 0.08
C LYS A 3 9.92 -15.90 -1.02
N SER A 4 8.91 -16.72 -0.75
CA SER A 4 8.28 -17.56 -1.77
C SER A 4 7.78 -16.71 -2.95
N LYS A 5 7.72 -17.30 -4.15
CA LYS A 5 7.20 -16.63 -5.34
C LYS A 5 5.75 -16.20 -5.07
N PHE A 6 5.47 -14.91 -5.31
CA PHE A 6 4.13 -14.35 -5.14
C PHE A 6 3.29 -14.64 -6.39
N GLU A 7 2.23 -15.44 -6.23
CA GLU A 7 1.27 -15.74 -7.29
C GLU A 7 0.24 -14.62 -7.43
N ARG A 8 0.22 -13.94 -8.58
CA ARG A 8 -0.63 -12.77 -8.85
C ARG A 8 -1.98 -13.18 -9.45
N ASN A 9 -2.82 -13.83 -8.64
CA ASN A 9 -4.14 -14.30 -9.10
C ASN A 9 -5.18 -13.18 -9.24
N LYS A 10 -4.89 -11.97 -8.75
CA LYS A 10 -5.80 -10.81 -8.77
C LYS A 10 -5.23 -9.68 -9.63
N PRO A 11 -6.09 -8.83 -10.23
CA PRO A 11 -5.64 -7.61 -10.89
C PRO A 11 -4.83 -6.73 -9.95
N HIS A 12 -3.74 -6.18 -10.47
CA HIS A 12 -2.90 -5.24 -9.75
C HIS A 12 -3.43 -3.82 -9.90
N VAL A 13 -3.41 -3.05 -8.81
CA VAL A 13 -3.87 -1.66 -8.81
C VAL A 13 -2.84 -0.79 -8.10
N ASN A 14 -2.50 0.35 -8.72
CA ASN A 14 -1.64 1.37 -8.12
C ASN A 14 -2.54 2.42 -7.43
N ILE A 15 -2.35 2.63 -6.13
CA ILE A 15 -3.08 3.64 -5.36
C ILE A 15 -2.14 4.40 -4.42
N GLY A 16 -2.59 5.55 -3.93
CA GLY A 16 -1.88 6.32 -2.92
C GLY A 16 -2.82 7.24 -2.15
N THR A 17 -2.41 7.67 -0.97
CA THR A 17 -3.17 8.58 -0.11
C THR A 17 -2.63 10.00 -0.28
N ILE A 18 -3.49 10.94 -0.72
CA ILE A 18 -3.16 12.36 -0.95
C ILE A 18 -3.98 13.27 -0.03
N GLY A 19 -3.57 14.54 0.14
CA GLY A 19 -4.28 15.52 0.98
C GLY A 19 -3.36 16.47 1.76
N HIS A 20 -3.94 17.33 2.61
CA HIS A 20 -3.25 18.37 3.38
C HIS A 20 -2.27 17.82 4.43
N VAL A 21 -1.28 18.62 4.84
CA VAL A 21 -0.34 18.26 5.92
C VAL A 21 -1.10 17.93 7.21
N ASP A 22 -0.55 17.03 8.02
CA ASP A 22 -1.12 16.59 9.30
C ASP A 22 -2.50 15.89 9.28
N HIS A 23 -3.07 15.62 8.10
CA HIS A 23 -4.31 14.80 7.97
C HIS A 23 -4.08 13.28 8.09
N GLY A 24 -2.91 12.84 8.57
CA GLY A 24 -2.68 11.43 8.91
C GLY A 24 -2.52 10.46 7.73
N LYS A 25 -2.15 10.93 6.53
CA LYS A 25 -1.97 10.07 5.33
C LYS A 25 -1.01 8.90 5.56
N THR A 26 0.14 9.15 6.19
CA THR A 26 1.13 8.11 6.53
C THR A 26 0.60 7.13 7.56
N SER A 27 -0.06 7.63 8.61
CA SER A 27 -0.65 6.79 9.66
C SER A 27 -1.74 5.88 9.11
N LEU A 28 -2.56 6.39 8.18
CA LEU A 28 -3.62 5.61 7.52
C LEU A 28 -3.07 4.50 6.63
N THR A 29 -1.95 4.73 5.92
CA THR A 29 -1.33 3.70 5.07
C THR A 29 -0.57 2.63 5.85
N ALA A 30 -0.09 2.96 7.05
CA ALA A 30 0.71 2.04 7.87
C ALA A 30 -0.12 1.06 8.72
N ALA A 31 -1.39 1.37 8.99
CA ALA A 31 -2.34 0.49 9.68
C ALA A 31 -2.80 -0.66 8.77
#